data_AF-A0A9N9KH86-F1
#
_entry.id   AF-A0A9N9KH86-F1
#
_cell.length_a   1.000
_cell.length_b   1.000
_cell.length_c   1.000
_cell.angle_alpha   90.00
_cell.angle_beta   90.00
_cell.angle_gamma   90.00
#
_symmetry.space_group_name_H-M   'P 1'
#
loop_
_entity.id
_entity.type
_entity.pdbx_description
1 polymer ?
#
loop_
_entity_poly.entity_id
_entity_poly.type
_entity_poly.pdbx_seq_one_letter_code
_entity_poly.pdbx_strand_id
1 'polypeptide(L)'
;MSSTKSKETKTTLTNEQRKVIIAHKDKNPQISQVDLVEWVKKTMNLDVHQSTISRLIKNKESIGENPSAKRQKTVQYPALENALYEWILQSQEHITLSDELIIEKAKNFGKMLRIPENALKFSH
;
A
#
# COMPACT_ATOMS: atom_id res chain seq x y z
N MET A 1 -1.70 -42.35 -8.12
CA MET A 1 -1.77 -40.97 -8.69
C MET A 1 -1.51 -40.01 -7.54
N SER A 2 -0.25 -39.65 -7.33
CA SER A 2 0.17 -38.81 -6.21
C SER A 2 0.07 -37.35 -6.64
N SER A 3 -0.94 -36.64 -6.14
CA SER A 3 -1.10 -35.21 -6.38
C SER A 3 -0.02 -34.44 -5.60
N THR A 4 0.79 -33.71 -6.34
CA THR A 4 1.90 -32.89 -5.84
C THR A 4 1.35 -31.70 -5.07
N LYS A 5 1.47 -31.71 -3.74
CA LYS A 5 1.21 -30.53 -2.88
C LYS A 5 2.14 -29.40 -3.33
N SER A 6 1.60 -28.46 -4.10
CA SER A 6 2.30 -27.22 -4.44
C SER A 6 2.42 -26.39 -3.15
N LYS A 7 3.61 -25.87 -2.86
CA LYS A 7 3.83 -24.91 -1.77
C LYS A 7 2.86 -23.74 -1.98
N GLU A 8 1.84 -23.60 -1.12
CA GLU A 8 0.91 -22.47 -1.14
C GLU A 8 1.70 -21.18 -0.92
N THR A 9 2.04 -20.50 -2.01
CA THR A 9 2.59 -19.14 -1.95
C THR A 9 1.48 -18.24 -1.44
N LYS A 10 1.71 -17.57 -0.30
CA LYS A 10 0.74 -16.61 0.27
C LYS A 10 0.29 -15.61 -0.79
N THR A 11 -0.96 -15.72 -1.23
CA THR A 11 -1.57 -14.79 -2.17
C THR A 11 -1.59 -13.39 -1.56
N THR A 12 -0.98 -12.43 -2.24
CA THR A 12 -0.95 -11.04 -1.80
C THR A 12 -1.96 -10.23 -2.59
N LEU A 13 -2.98 -9.72 -1.91
CA LEU A 13 -4.05 -8.91 -2.50
C LEU A 13 -3.58 -7.47 -2.80
N THR A 14 -4.01 -6.92 -3.93
CA THR A 14 -3.91 -5.47 -4.23
C THR A 14 -5.00 -4.69 -3.50
N ASN A 15 -4.85 -3.36 -3.36
CA ASN A 15 -5.91 -2.53 -2.79
C ASN A 15 -7.19 -2.58 -3.62
N GLU A 16 -7.09 -2.66 -4.95
CA GLU A 16 -8.25 -2.86 -5.82
C GLU A 16 -9.01 -4.14 -5.48
N GLN A 17 -8.29 -5.26 -5.36
CA GLN A 17 -8.91 -6.54 -5.01
C GLN A 17 -9.54 -6.50 -3.62
N ARG A 18 -8.86 -5.87 -2.65
CA ARG A 18 -9.41 -5.64 -1.30
C ARG A 18 -10.72 -4.85 -1.34
N LYS A 19 -10.78 -3.77 -2.11
CA LYS A 19 -11.98 -2.94 -2.28
C LYS A 19 -13.13 -3.75 -2.90
N VAL A 20 -12.85 -4.55 -3.92
CA VAL A 20 -13.85 -5.44 -4.56
C VAL A 20 -14.43 -6.45 -3.56
N ILE A 21 -13.58 -7.07 -2.74
CA ILE A 21 -14.01 -8.04 -1.71
C ILE A 21 -14.88 -7.36 -0.64
N ILE A 22 -14.46 -6.19 -0.13
CA ILE A 22 -15.23 -5.44 0.85
C ILE A 22 -16.57 -4.98 0.27
N ALA A 23 -16.59 -4.46 -0.96
CA ALA A 23 -17.83 -4.06 -1.61
C ALA A 23 -18.80 -5.24 -1.80
N HIS A 24 -18.29 -6.45 -2.08
CA HIS A 24 -19.13 -7.65 -2.14
C HIS A 24 -19.68 -8.05 -0.78
N LYS A 25 -18.88 -7.96 0.30
CA LYS A 25 -19.33 -8.22 1.67
C LYS A 25 -20.36 -7.20 2.14
N ASP A 26 -20.16 -5.92 1.82
CA ASP A 26 -21.09 -4.84 2.19
C ASP A 26 -22.43 -4.99 1.45
N LYS A 27 -22.42 -5.46 0.19
CA LYS A 27 -23.64 -5.80 -0.57
C LYS A 27 -24.33 -7.08 -0.08
N ASN A 28 -23.59 -7.99 0.55
CA ASN A 28 -24.09 -9.27 1.05
C ASN A 28 -23.71 -9.47 2.52
N PRO A 29 -24.31 -8.73 3.47
CA PRO A 29 -23.88 -8.77 4.88
C PRO A 29 -23.94 -10.16 5.52
N GLN A 30 -24.82 -11.04 5.04
CA GLN A 30 -25.00 -12.40 5.54
C GLN A 30 -24.03 -13.43 4.96
N ILE A 31 -23.24 -13.09 3.93
CA ILE A 31 -22.29 -14.03 3.34
C ILE A 31 -21.29 -14.49 4.39
N SER A 32 -21.09 -15.81 4.52
CA SER A 32 -20.11 -16.34 5.45
C SER A 32 -18.70 -16.03 4.95
N GLN A 33 -17.71 -16.10 5.85
CA GLN A 33 -16.32 -15.92 5.42
C GLN A 33 -15.85 -17.05 4.50
N VAL A 34 -16.40 -18.26 4.65
CA VAL A 34 -16.08 -19.42 3.80
C VAL A 34 -16.61 -19.19 2.39
N ASP A 35 -17.88 -18.80 2.26
CA ASP A 35 -18.49 -18.50 0.96
C ASP A 35 -17.78 -17.31 0.28
N LEU A 36 -17.32 -16.34 1.07
CA LEU A 36 -16.55 -15.22 0.54
C LEU A 36 -15.18 -15.64 -0.01
N VAL A 37 -14.51 -16.63 0.61
CA VAL A 37 -13.27 -17.23 0.07
C VAL A 37 -13.56 -17.92 -1.26
N GLU A 38 -14.61 -18.73 -1.33
CA GLU A 38 -15.00 -19.43 -2.57
C GLU A 38 -15.34 -18.44 -3.69
N TRP A 39 -16.06 -17.37 -3.35
CA TRP A 39 -16.38 -16.30 -4.28
C TRP A 39 -15.13 -15.62 -4.83
N VAL A 40 -14.12 -15.35 -3.98
CA VAL A 40 -12.84 -14.78 -4.41
C VAL A 40 -12.10 -15.73 -5.35
N LYS A 41 -12.07 -17.02 -5.02
CA LYS A 41 -11.45 -18.04 -5.86
C LYS A 41 -12.11 -18.14 -7.23
N LYS A 42 -13.44 -18.14 -7.27
CA LYS A 42 -14.23 -18.22 -8.52
C LYS A 42 -14.14 -16.95 -9.37
N THR A 43 -14.20 -15.78 -8.74
CA THR A 43 -14.33 -14.49 -9.44
C THR A 43 -12.97 -13.92 -9.85
N MET A 44 -11.94 -14.12 -9.02
CA MET A 44 -10.64 -13.48 -9.18
C MET A 44 -9.52 -14.48 -9.49
N ASN A 45 -9.81 -15.80 -9.46
CA ASN A 45 -8.81 -16.87 -9.56
C ASN A 45 -7.69 -16.74 -8.51
N LEU A 46 -8.05 -16.31 -7.29
CA LEU A 46 -7.13 -16.10 -6.19
C LEU A 46 -7.44 -17.09 -5.05
N ASP A 47 -6.41 -17.80 -4.59
CA ASP A 47 -6.53 -18.67 -3.43
C ASP A 47 -6.17 -17.90 -2.16
N VAL A 48 -7.19 -17.60 -1.34
CA VAL A 48 -7.03 -16.80 -0.12
C VAL A 48 -7.51 -17.59 1.09
N HIS A 49 -6.75 -17.54 2.18
CA HIS A 49 -7.17 -18.17 3.43
C HIS A 49 -8.28 -17.36 4.11
N GLN A 50 -9.18 -18.03 4.84
CA GLN A 50 -10.25 -17.39 5.60
C GLN A 50 -9.72 -16.30 6.58
N SER A 51 -8.56 -16.53 7.19
CA SER A 51 -7.93 -15.54 8.08
C SER A 51 -7.52 -14.25 7.34
N THR A 52 -7.20 -14.32 6.04
CA THR A 52 -6.94 -13.15 5.20
C THR A 52 -8.22 -12.32 5.03
N ILE A 53 -9.35 -12.99 4.78
CA ILE A 53 -10.66 -12.35 4.67
C ILE A 53 -11.07 -11.70 6.00
N SER A 54 -10.95 -12.42 7.10
CA SER A 54 -11.24 -11.90 8.45
C SER A 54 -10.41 -10.64 8.76
N ARG A 55 -9.10 -10.70 8.50
CA ARG A 55 -8.19 -9.55 8.68
C ARG A 55 -8.52 -8.39 7.77
N LEU A 56 -8.91 -8.66 6.53
CA LEU A 56 -9.31 -7.64 5.56
C LEU A 56 -10.58 -6.90 6.04
N ILE A 57 -11.61 -7.64 6.46
CA ILE A 57 -12.86 -7.05 6.97
C ILE A 57 -12.58 -6.18 8.20
N LYS A 58 -11.74 -6.66 9.13
CA LYS A 58 -11.38 -5.91 10.35
C LYS A 58 -10.62 -4.61 10.06
N ASN A 59 -9.81 -4.57 9.00
CA ASN A 59 -8.97 -3.41 8.65
C ASN A 59 -9.40 -2.75 7.33
N LYS A 60 -10.70 -2.75 7.01
CA LYS A 60 -11.20 -2.20 5.75
C LYS A 60 -10.89 -0.71 5.56
N GLU A 61 -10.80 0.04 6.66
CA GLU A 61 -10.46 1.47 6.66
C GLU A 61 -8.97 1.72 6.34
N SER A 62 -8.11 0.72 6.51
CA SER A 62 -6.68 0.84 6.19
C SER A 62 -6.36 0.51 4.74
N ILE A 63 -7.35 0.36 3.85
CA ILE A 63 -7.09 0.08 2.43
C ILE A 63 -6.65 1.38 1.75
N GLY A 64 -5.43 1.39 1.21
CA GLY A 64 -4.88 2.58 0.56
C GLY A 64 -5.55 2.92 -0.77
N GLU A 65 -5.28 4.13 -1.26
CA GLU A 65 -5.88 4.64 -2.50
C GLU A 65 -5.28 4.03 -3.76
N ASN A 66 -3.95 3.84 -3.79
CA ASN A 66 -3.25 3.26 -4.93
C ASN A 66 -3.78 1.84 -5.25
N PRO A 67 -4.46 1.62 -6.39
CA PRO A 67 -5.15 0.36 -6.69
C PRO A 67 -4.19 -0.84 -6.79
N SER A 68 -3.03 -0.66 -7.41
CA SER A 68 -2.07 -1.74 -7.68
C SER A 68 -1.17 -2.07 -6.48
N ALA A 69 -1.18 -1.23 -5.44
CA ALA A 69 -0.35 -1.43 -4.26
C ALA A 69 -0.78 -2.69 -3.48
N LYS A 70 0.16 -3.64 -3.37
CA LYS A 70 0.01 -4.87 -2.57
C LYS A 70 0.33 -4.66 -1.09
N ARG A 71 1.19 -3.70 -0.78
CA ARG A 71 1.61 -3.36 0.59
C ARG A 71 1.53 -1.84 0.77
N GLN A 72 0.97 -1.40 1.88
CA GLN A 72 1.09 0.01 2.27
C GLN A 72 2.55 0.28 2.64
N LYS A 73 3.14 1.30 2.01
CA LYS A 73 4.44 1.82 2.45
C LYS A 73 4.18 2.69 3.66
N THR A 74 4.74 2.33 4.80
CA THR A 74 4.84 3.25 5.93
C THR A 74 5.88 4.30 5.57
N VAL A 75 5.45 5.55 5.48
CA VAL A 75 6.36 6.68 5.30
C VAL A 75 7.12 6.88 6.61
N GLN A 76 8.45 6.77 6.58
CA GLN A 76 9.27 6.81 7.79
C GLN A 76 9.31 8.22 8.40
N TYR A 77 9.26 9.26 7.57
CA TYR A 77 9.30 10.66 7.99
C TYR A 77 8.16 11.46 7.33
N PRO A 78 6.90 11.30 7.78
CA PRO A 78 5.74 11.94 7.15
C PRO A 78 5.85 13.47 7.08
N ALA A 79 6.38 14.10 8.13
CA ALA A 79 6.58 15.55 8.17
C ALA A 79 7.58 16.03 7.10
N LEU A 80 8.64 15.25 6.85
CA LEU A 80 9.63 15.56 5.82
C LEU A 80 9.01 15.45 4.42
N GLU A 81 8.27 14.37 4.18
CA GLU A 81 7.64 14.10 2.88
C GLU A 81 6.56 15.13 2.56
N ASN A 82 5.76 15.54 3.55
CA ASN A 82 4.80 16.62 3.38
C ASN A 82 5.48 17.96 3.05
N ALA A 83 6.52 18.33 3.81
CA ALA A 83 7.26 19.57 3.55
C ALA A 83 7.89 19.57 2.15
N LEU A 84 8.42 18.43 1.70
CA LEU A 84 9.00 18.27 0.38
C LEU A 84 7.94 18.36 -0.71
N TYR A 85 6.79 17.70 -0.51
CA TYR A 85 5.66 17.73 -1.43
C TYR A 85 5.11 19.16 -1.62
N GLU A 86 4.87 19.88 -0.53
CA GLU A 86 4.41 21.28 -0.58
C GLU A 86 5.40 22.18 -1.31
N TRP A 87 6.70 22.02 -1.02
CA TRP A 87 7.74 22.78 -1.70
C TRP A 87 7.82 22.47 -3.21
N ILE A 88 7.72 21.20 -3.61
CA ILE A 88 7.69 20.79 -5.02
C ILE A 88 6.50 21.42 -5.74
N LEU A 89 5.31 21.36 -5.15
CA LEU A 89 4.10 21.95 -5.73
C LEU A 89 4.24 23.46 -5.97
N GLN A 90 4.85 24.18 -5.03
CA GLN A 90 5.10 25.62 -5.15
C GLN A 90 6.23 25.94 -6.15
N SER A 91 7.20 25.05 -6.29
CA SER A 91 8.43 25.32 -7.06
C SER A 91 8.33 24.90 -8.52
N GLN A 92 7.55 23.86 -8.85
CA GLN A 92 7.46 23.32 -10.21
C GLN A 92 6.95 24.33 -11.26
N GLU A 93 6.24 25.39 -10.84
CA GLU A 93 5.77 26.46 -11.73
C GLU A 93 6.85 27.50 -12.06
N HIS A 94 7.95 27.51 -11.29
CA HIS A 94 8.95 28.58 -11.34
C HIS A 94 10.37 28.09 -11.65
N ILE A 95 10.68 26.82 -11.35
CA ILE A 95 12.01 26.24 -11.54
C ILE A 95 11.94 24.82 -12.08
N THR A 96 12.96 24.43 -12.86
CA THR A 96 13.17 23.03 -13.23
C THR A 96 13.65 22.25 -12.01
N LEU A 97 12.85 21.28 -11.57
CA LEU A 97 13.18 20.42 -10.44
C LEU A 97 14.08 19.27 -10.93
N SER A 98 15.38 19.33 -10.60
CA SER A 98 16.29 18.20 -10.76
C SER A 98 16.33 17.33 -9.51
N ASP A 99 16.76 16.08 -9.66
CA ASP A 99 16.89 15.14 -8.54
C ASP A 99 17.88 15.67 -7.49
N GLU A 100 18.99 16.29 -7.90
CA GLU A 100 19.96 16.88 -6.97
C GLU A 100 19.34 18.00 -6.13
N LEU A 101 18.51 18.84 -6.74
CA LEU A 101 17.85 19.94 -6.06
C LEU A 101 16.82 19.42 -5.03
N ILE A 102 16.05 18.40 -5.40
CA ILE A 102 15.10 17.75 -4.50
C ILE A 102 15.83 17.09 -3.33
N ILE A 103 16.95 16.41 -3.58
CA ILE A 103 17.80 15.80 -2.55
C ILE A 103 18.36 16.86 -1.61
N GLU A 104 18.87 17.97 -2.14
CA GLU A 104 19.39 19.08 -1.32
C GLU A 104 18.29 19.65 -0.42
N LYS A 105 17.10 19.88 -0.97
CA LYS A 105 15.95 20.37 -0.19
C LYS A 105 15.53 19.39 0.89
N ALA A 106 15.47 18.09 0.57
CA ALA A 106 15.15 17.04 1.54
C ALA A 106 16.16 16.99 2.69
N LYS A 107 17.46 17.17 2.43
CA LYS A 107 18.49 17.27 3.48
C LYS A 107 18.27 18.51 4.36
N ASN A 108 17.92 19.65 3.76
CA ASN A 108 17.66 20.89 4.50
C ASN A 108 16.45 20.74 5.43
N PHE A 109 15.34 20.19 4.94
CA PHE A 109 14.18 19.88 5.78
C PHE A 109 14.49 18.81 6.84
N GLY A 110 15.29 17.80 6.51
CA GLY A 110 15.77 16.80 7.46
C GLY A 110 16.49 17.43 8.65
N LYS A 111 17.41 18.38 8.38
CA LYS A 111 18.10 19.14 9.42
C LYS A 111 17.14 19.95 10.29
N MET A 112 16.18 20.66 9.68
CA MET A 112 15.17 21.45 10.40
C MET A 112 14.28 20.56 11.30
N LEU A 113 13.95 19.36 10.84
CA LEU A 113 13.17 18.36 11.58
C LEU A 113 14.00 17.51 12.54
N ARG A 114 15.31 17.80 12.68
CA ARG A 114 16.26 17.06 13.53
C ARG A 114 16.35 15.56 13.19
N ILE A 115 16.20 15.22 11.91
CA ILE A 115 16.41 13.87 11.40
C ILE A 115 17.92 13.67 11.18
N PRO A 116 18.53 12.59 11.71
CA PRO A 116 19.94 12.30 11.50
C PRO A 116 20.28 12.17 10.01
N GLU A 117 21.38 12.79 9.58
CA GLU A 117 21.76 12.85 8.15
C GLU A 117 22.00 11.46 7.54
N ASN A 118 22.50 10.52 8.32
CA ASN A 118 22.69 9.12 7.92
C ASN A 118 21.39 8.30 7.85
N ALA A 119 20.28 8.84 8.37
CA ALA A 119 18.99 8.17 8.37
C ALA A 119 18.21 8.40 7.06
N LEU A 120 18.54 9.45 6.31
CA LEU A 120 18.00 9.71 4.98
C LEU A 120 18.86 9.02 3.93
N LYS A 121 18.25 8.11 3.16
CA LYS A 121 18.89 7.42 2.04
C LYS A 121 18.24 7.90 0.75
N PHE A 122 19.06 8.39 -0.16
CA PHE A 122 18.65 8.81 -1.49
C PHE A 122 19.20 7.80 -2.50
N SER A 123 18.41 7.46 -3.51
CA SER A 123 18.90 6.64 -4.62
C SER A 123 19.88 7.46 -5.46
N HIS A 124 20.93 6.80 -5.94
CA HIS A 124 21.96 7.39 -6.80
C HIS A 124 21.56 7.34 -8.27
#